data_AF-A0AAU5QB79-F1
#
_entry.id   AF-A0AAU5QB79-F1
#
_cell.length_a   1.000
_cell.length_b   1.000
_cell.length_c   1.000
_cell.angle_alpha   90.00
_cell.angle_beta   90.00
_cell.angle_gamma   90.00
#
_symmetry.space_group_name_H-M   'P 1'
#
loop_
_entity.id
_entity.type
_entity.pdbx_description
1 polymer ?
#
loop_
_entity_poly.entity_id
_entity_poly.type
_entity_poly.pdbx_seq_one_letter_code
_entity_poly.pdbx_strand_id
1 'polypeptide(L)' 'MPATFRARFDAAMASTLGNDPYGHGSRPAVPGQEPARRHATVAGAIVRYYIGGPPSLVVTAVKIIHG' A
#
# COMPACT_ATOMS: atom_id res chain seq x y z
N MET A 1 -8.12 -3.57 14.49
CA MET A 1 -7.67 -4.71 13.66
C MET A 1 -7.31 -5.88 14.56
N PRO A 2 -7.94 -7.06 14.42
CA PRO A 2 -7.60 -8.27 15.19
C PRO A 2 -6.15 -8.71 14.99
N ALA A 3 -5.51 -9.32 15.99
CA ALA A 3 -4.08 -9.65 15.97
C ALA A 3 -3.69 -10.63 14.84
N THR A 4 -4.52 -11.66 14.60
CA THR A 4 -4.32 -12.62 13.51
C THR A 4 -4.42 -11.96 12.14
N PHE A 5 -5.38 -11.06 11.96
CA PHE A 5 -5.47 -10.26 10.73
C PHE A 5 -4.26 -9.36 10.57
N ARG A 6 -3.81 -8.70 11.65
CA ARG A 6 -2.66 -7.80 11.61
C ARG A 6 -1.40 -8.52 11.14
N ALA A 7 -1.10 -9.70 11.70
CA ALA A 7 0.06 -10.50 11.30
C ALA A 7 -0.01 -10.91 9.82
N ARG A 8 -1.18 -11.36 9.35
CA ARG A 8 -1.40 -11.66 7.92
C ARG A 8 -1.22 -10.43 7.03
N PHE A 9 -1.75 -9.29 7.46
CA PHE A 9 -1.65 -8.02 6.74
C PHE A 9 -0.20 -7.57 6.63
N ASP A 10 0.57 -7.62 7.72
CA ASP A 10 1.99 -7.23 7.72
C ASP A 10 2.82 -8.13 6.80
N ALA A 11 2.60 -9.45 6.84
CA ALA A 11 3.25 -10.39 5.93
C ALA A 11 2.91 -10.10 4.46
N ALA A 12 1.64 -9.78 4.17
CA ALA A 12 1.21 -9.43 2.83
C ALA A 12 1.76 -8.07 2.37
N MET A 13 1.85 -7.07 3.26
CA MET A 13 2.48 -5.79 2.96
C MET A 13 3.94 -5.98 2.59
N ALA A 14 4.69 -6.77 3.36
CA ALA A 14 6.11 -7.03 3.12
C ALA A 14 6.36 -7.72 1.76
N SER A 15 5.53 -8.68 1.38
CA SER A 15 5.67 -9.41 0.11
C SER A 15 5.06 -8.72 -1.11
N THR A 16 4.33 -7.62 -0.91
CA THR A 16 3.70 -6.83 -1.99
C THR A 16 4.27 -5.41 -2.02
N LEU A 17 3.56 -4.43 -1.45
CA LEU A 17 3.90 -3.01 -1.55
C LEU A 17 5.26 -2.67 -0.93
N GLY A 18 5.71 -3.43 0.06
CA GLY A 18 7.04 -3.28 0.65
C GLY A 18 8.19 -3.69 -0.28
N ASN A 19 7.91 -4.56 -1.26
CA ASN A 19 8.87 -5.04 -2.26
C ASN A 19 8.73 -4.30 -3.60
N ASP A 20 7.49 -4.13 -4.08
CA ASP A 20 7.17 -3.37 -5.28
C ASP A 20 5.95 -2.46 -5.02
N PRO A 21 6.18 -1.17 -4.74
CA PRO A 21 5.10 -0.24 -4.42
C PRO A 21 4.29 0.21 -5.66
N TYR A 22 4.72 -0.14 -6.87
CA TYR A 22 4.00 0.18 -8.12
C TYR A 22 3.25 -1.03 -8.69
N GLY A 23 3.62 -2.26 -8.31
CA GLY A 23 2.97 -3.50 -8.68
C GLY A 23 1.80 -3.92 -7.80
N HIS A 24 1.46 -5.21 -7.84
CA HIS A 24 0.45 -5.84 -6.96
C HIS A 24 -0.93 -5.18 -6.94
N GLY A 25 -1.39 -4.68 -8.09
CA GLY A 25 -2.69 -4.01 -8.20
C GLY A 25 -2.70 -2.58 -7.64
N SER A 26 -1.52 -2.02 -7.37
CA SER A 26 -1.35 -0.62 -7.05
C SER A 26 -1.77 0.29 -8.19
N ARG A 27 -2.55 1.32 -7.88
CA ARG A 27 -3.03 2.32 -8.86
C ARG A 27 -2.86 3.74 -8.33
N PRO A 28 -2.58 4.71 -9.20
CA PRO A 28 -2.65 6.13 -8.83
C PRO A 28 -4.04 6.46 -8.28
N ALA A 29 -4.09 7.24 -7.21
CA ALA A 29 -5.34 7.71 -6.62
C ALA A 29 -6.07 8.68 -7.57
N VAL A 30 -5.29 9.52 -8.28
CA VAL A 30 -5.78 10.39 -9.37
C VAL A 30 -4.88 10.16 -10.60
N PRO A 31 -5.32 9.33 -11.57
CA PRO A 31 -4.54 9.05 -12.78
C PRO A 31 -4.14 10.33 -13.51
N GLY A 32 -2.86 10.43 -13.89
CA GLY A 32 -2.31 11.57 -14.64
C GLY A 32 -1.96 12.82 -13.81
N GLN A 33 -2.32 12.88 -12.52
CA GLN A 33 -2.05 14.05 -11.67
C GLN A 33 -1.16 13.71 -10.47
N GLU A 34 -1.45 12.58 -9.81
CA GLU A 34 -0.82 12.24 -8.54
C GLU A 34 -0.18 10.84 -8.57
N PRO A 35 0.92 10.64 -9.32
CA PRO A 35 1.51 9.32 -9.51
C PRO A 35 2.04 8.68 -8.20
N ALA A 36 2.39 9.52 -7.23
CA ALA A 36 2.90 9.12 -5.91
C ALA A 36 1.79 8.81 -4.90
N ARG A 37 0.57 9.34 -5.06
CA ARG A 37 -0.59 8.98 -4.21
C ARG A 37 -1.24 7.74 -4.80
N ARG A 38 -1.31 6.66 -4.03
CA ARG A 38 -1.73 5.36 -4.57
C ARG A 38 -2.67 4.63 -3.65
N HIS A 39 -3.38 3.66 -4.21
CA HIS A 39 -4.10 2.66 -3.44
C HIS A 39 -3.84 1.25 -3.98
N ALA A 40 -3.98 0.26 -3.11
CA ALA A 40 -3.98 -1.16 -3.48
C ALA A 40 -4.84 -1.95 -2.49
N THR A 41 -5.25 -3.17 -2.86
CA THR A 41 -5.87 -4.10 -1.93
C THR A 41 -4.84 -5.12 -1.46
N VAL A 42 -4.60 -5.18 -0.15
CA VAL A 42 -3.61 -6.07 0.49
C VAL A 42 -4.29 -6.86 1.59
N ALA A 43 -4.23 -8.19 1.49
CA ALA A 43 -4.90 -9.10 2.43
C ALA A 43 -6.41 -8.83 2.65
N GLY A 44 -7.09 -8.25 1.65
CA GLY A 44 -8.51 -7.86 1.74
C GLY A 44 -8.76 -6.47 2.35
N ALA A 45 -7.71 -5.76 2.78
CA ALA A 45 -7.80 -4.37 3.20
C ALA A 45 -7.41 -3.42 2.06
N ILE A 46 -8.10 -2.28 1.97
CA ILE A 46 -7.69 -1.19 1.07
C ILE A 46 -6.63 -0.36 1.76
N VAL A 47 -5.46 -0.26 1.15
CA VAL A 47 -4.34 0.55 1.62
C VAL A 47 -4.22 1.77 0.74
N ARG A 48 -4.34 2.96 1.33
CA ARG A 48 -4.07 4.24 0.65
C ARG A 48 -2.76 4.80 1.17
N TYR A 49 -1.82 5.09 0.27
CA TYR A 49 -0.44 5.37 0.63
C TYR A 49 0.23 6.38 -0.31
N TYR A 50 1.39 6.87 0.11
CA TYR A 50 2.30 7.66 -0.72
C TYR A 50 3.60 6.91 -0.94
N ILE A 51 4.22 7.13 -2.09
CA ILE A 51 5.61 6.74 -2.37
C ILE A 51 6.49 7.98 -2.21
N GLY A 52 7.42 7.92 -1.26
CA GLY A 52 8.48 8.92 -1.09
C GLY A 52 9.38 8.96 -2.33
N GLY A 53 9.84 10.17 -2.69
CA GLY A 53 10.70 10.38 -3.84
C GLY A 53 12.09 9.75 -3.68
N PRO A 54 12.91 9.76 -4.76
CA PRO A 54 14.27 9.21 -4.75
C PRO A 54 15.15 9.73 -3.59
N PRO A 55 16.14 8.96 -3.10
CA PRO A 55 16.65 7.72 -3.69
C PRO A 55 15.98 6.42 -3.19
N SER A 56 15.19 6.45 -2.13
CA SER A 56 14.50 5.27 -1.57
C SER A 56 12.98 5.43 -1.68
N LEU A 57 12.32 4.45 -2.30
CA LEU A 57 10.87 4.42 -2.40
C LEU A 57 10.29 4.04 -1.03
N VAL A 58 9.94 5.04 -0.22
CA VAL A 58 9.30 4.82 1.08
C VAL A 58 7.79 4.75 0.90
N VAL A 59 7.18 3.64 1.33
CA VAL A 59 5.71 3.51 1.37
C VAL A 59 5.18 4.02 2.69
N THR A 60 4.46 5.14 2.66
CA THR A 60 3.76 5.66 3.84
C THR A 60 2.28 5.38 3.72
N ALA A 61 1.78 4.40 4.46
CA ALA A 61 0.35 4.13 4.56
C ALA A 61 -0.35 5.23 5.37
N VAL A 62 -1.43 5.75 4.81
CA VAL A 62 -2.16 6.92 5.32
C VAL A 62 -3.51 6.50 5.85
N LYS A 63 -4.11 5.50 5.21
CA LYS A 63 -5.36 4.90 5.64
C LYS A 63 -5.37 3.42 5.27
N ILE A 64 -5.76 2.60 6.24
CA ILE A 64 -6.03 1.17 6.05
C ILE A 64 -7.51 0.97 6.37
N ILE A 65 -8.27 0.45 5.42
CA ILE A 65 -9.70 0.16 5.57
C ILE A 65 -9.85 -1.35 5.52
N HIS A 66 -10.35 -1.95 6.61
CA HIS A 66 -10.62 -3.37 6.71
C HIS A 66 -12.03 -3.59 7.27
N GLY A 67 -12.72 -4.63 6.79
CA GLY A 67 -13.99 -5.12 7.33
C GLY A 67 -13.79 -6.09 8.49
#